data_AF-A0A3N5TXJ0-F1
#
_entry.id   AF-A0A3N5TXJ0-F1
#
_cell.length_a   1.000
_cell.length_b   1.000
_cell.length_c   1.000
_cell.angle_alpha   90.00
_cell.angle_beta   90.00
_cell.angle_gamma   90.00
#
_symmetry.space_group_name_H-M   'P 1'
#
loop_
_entity.id
_entity.type
_entity.pdbx_description
1 polymer ?
#
loop_
_entity_poly.entity_id
_entity_poly.type
_entity_poly.pdbx_seq_one_letter_code
_entity_poly.pdbx_strand_id
1 'polypeptide(L)' 'MEGKWDQARGRVKEAWGVLTDDELDRTEGKWDRLVGVIKERTGESAGDVERKLRELFDKI' A
#
# COMPACT_ATOMS: atom_id res chain seq x y z
N MET A 1 -14.02 6.61 8.03
CA MET A 1 -12.72 6.76 7.34
C MET A 1 -12.06 5.41 7.04
N GLU A 2 -12.38 4.33 7.77
CA GLU A 2 -11.85 2.96 7.54
C GLU A 2 -12.24 2.35 6.19
N GLY A 3 -13.45 2.58 5.68
CA GLY A 3 -13.92 1.94 4.44
C GLY A 3 -13.14 2.31 3.16
N LYS A 4 -12.48 3.48 3.10
CA LYS A 4 -11.60 3.83 1.96
C LYS A 4 -10.26 3.10 2.04
N TRP A 5 -9.74 2.92 3.27
CA TRP A 5 -8.50 2.18 3.49
C TRP A 5 -8.67 0.70 3.16
N ASP A 6 -9.78 0.08 3.54
CA ASP A 6 -10.03 -1.34 3.24
C ASP A 6 -10.14 -1.60 1.73
N GLN A 7 -10.75 -0.68 0.97
CA GLN A 7 -10.76 -0.76 -0.49
C GLN A 7 -9.36 -0.57 -1.09
N ALA A 8 -8.60 0.39 -0.57
CA ALA A 8 -7.23 0.62 -1.03
C ALA A 8 -6.31 -0.56 -0.74
N ARG A 9 -6.46 -1.18 0.43
CA ARG A 9 -5.71 -2.37 0.84
C ARG A 9 -5.87 -3.51 -0.16
N GLY A 10 -7.10 -3.81 -0.61
CA GLY A 10 -7.34 -4.86 -1.60
C GLY A 10 -6.56 -4.61 -2.89
N ARG A 11 -6.59 -3.38 -3.39
CA ARG A 11 -5.85 -2.99 -4.61
C ARG A 11 -4.33 -2.99 -4.42
N VAL A 12 -3.85 -2.57 -3.25
CA VAL A 12 -2.42 -2.64 -2.90
C VAL A 12 -1.97 -4.10 -2.90
N LYS A 13 -2.74 -4.99 -2.28
CA LYS A 13 -2.44 -6.42 -2.27
C LYS A 13 -2.40 -7.02 -3.68
N GLU A 14 -3.37 -6.69 -4.53
CA GLU A 14 -3.35 -7.10 -5.95
C GLU A 14 -2.13 -6.55 -6.70
N ALA A 15 -1.75 -5.30 -6.44
CA ALA A 15 -0.69 -4.61 -7.15
C ALA A 15 0.73 -5.08 -6.80
N TRP A 16 0.92 -5.60 -5.59
CA TRP A 16 2.24 -6.04 -5.12
C TRP A 16 2.35 -7.53 -4.84
N GLY A 17 1.26 -8.27 -4.64
CA GLY A 17 1.18 -9.75 -4.57
C GLY A 17 1.95 -10.44 -3.42
N VAL A 18 3.09 -9.89 -3.02
CA VAL A 18 4.00 -10.32 -1.95
C VAL A 18 3.58 -9.82 -0.58
N LEU A 19 2.72 -8.80 -0.53
CA LEU A 19 2.23 -8.21 0.71
C LEU A 19 1.09 -9.06 1.28
N THR A 20 1.17 -9.39 2.57
CA THR A 20 0.08 -10.05 3.27
C THR A 20 -0.87 -9.03 3.91
N ASP A 21 -2.08 -9.48 4.27
CA ASP A 21 -3.05 -8.60 4.95
C ASP A 21 -2.49 -8.09 6.28
N ASP A 22 -1.80 -8.95 7.05
CA ASP A 22 -1.17 -8.58 8.32
C ASP A 22 -0.15 -7.45 8.18
N GLU A 23 0.59 -7.42 7.07
CA GLU A 23 1.58 -6.37 6.81
C GLU A 23 0.93 -5.05 6.49
N LEU A 24 -0.16 -5.08 5.72
CA LEU A 24 -0.96 -3.91 5.41
C LEU A 24 -1.71 -3.40 6.65
N ASP A 25 -2.20 -4.30 7.51
CA ASP A 25 -2.84 -3.95 8.78
C ASP A 25 -1.93 -3.15 9.71
N ARG A 26 -0.66 -3.56 9.82
CA ARG A 26 0.34 -2.86 10.65
C ARG A 26 0.60 -1.41 10.23
N THR A 27 0.27 -1.07 8.98
CA THR A 27 0.39 0.31 8.50
C THR A 27 -0.69 1.21 9.08
N GLU A 28 -1.81 0.66 9.58
CA GLU A 28 -2.97 1.40 10.10
C GLU A 28 -3.49 2.47 9.13
N GLY A 29 -3.31 2.26 7.82
CA GLY A 29 -3.66 3.25 6.80
C GLY A 29 -2.75 4.46 6.72
N LYS A 30 -1.61 4.45 7.44
CA LYS A 30 -0.62 5.53 7.39
C LYS A 30 0.25 5.37 6.14
N TRP A 31 0.25 6.41 5.32
CA TRP A 31 0.96 6.46 4.04
C TRP A 31 2.46 6.12 4.17
N ASP A 32 3.18 6.77 5.08
CA ASP A 32 4.62 6.57 5.24
C ASP A 32 4.97 5.14 5.66
N ARG A 33 4.13 4.53 6.50
CA ARG A 33 4.29 3.12 6.92
C ARG A 33 4.03 2.17 5.76
N LEU A 34 3.00 2.45 4.96
CA LEU A 34 2.70 1.67 3.76
C LEU A 34 3.85 1.70 2.76
N VAL A 35 4.37 2.90 2.47
CA VAL A 35 5.54 3.06 1.61
C VAL A 35 6.75 2.28 2.15
N GLY A 36 7.01 2.36 3.46
CA GLY A 36 8.09 1.63 4.12
C GLY A 36 7.99 0.12 3.95
N VAL A 37 6.83 -0.46 4.28
CA VAL A 37 6.58 -1.90 4.16
C VAL A 37 6.75 -2.36 2.71
N ILE A 38 6.18 -1.63 1.75
CA ILE A 38 6.29 -2.02 0.34
C ILE A 38 7.75 -2.01 -0.11
N LYS A 39 8.52 -0.96 0.23
CA LYS A 39 9.95 -0.89 -0.10
C LYS A 39 10.73 -2.05 0.49
N GLU A 40 10.48 -2.41 1.76
CA GLU A 40 11.16 -3.51 2.44
C GLU A 40 10.87 -4.87 1.78
N ARG A 41 9.66 -5.07 1.27
CA ARG A 41 9.24 -6.36 0.67
C ARG A 41 9.57 -6.50 -0.80
N THR A 42 9.62 -5.39 -1.54
CA THR A 42 9.77 -5.39 -3.01
C THR A 42 11.16 -4.92 -3.46
N GLY A 43 11.88 -4.17 -2.64
CA GLY A 43 13.12 -3.49 -3.03
C GLY A 43 12.90 -2.27 -3.94
N GLU A 44 11.65 -1.86 -4.19
CA GLU A 44 11.34 -0.70 -5.03
C GLU A 44 11.78 0.62 -4.38
N SER A 45 11.97 1.65 -5.22
CA SER A 45 12.28 2.99 -4.74
C SER A 45 11.06 3.63 -4.08
N ALA A 46 11.28 4.52 -3.12
CA ALA A 46 10.18 5.24 -2.46
C ALA A 46 9.30 6.00 -3.46
N GLY A 47 9.92 6.63 -4.47
CA GLY A 47 9.20 7.37 -5.50
C GLY A 47 8.32 6.49 -6.39
N ASP A 48 8.77 5.28 -6.72
CA ASP A 48 7.97 4.33 -7.50
C ASP A 48 6.76 3.85 -6.72
N VAL A 49 6.98 3.49 -5.45
CA VAL A 49 5.93 3.06 -4.53
C VAL A 49 4.91 4.16 -4.32
N GLU A 50 5.35 5.39 -4.01
CA GLU A 50 4.47 6.52 -3.79
C GLU A 50 3.64 6.87 -5.03
N ARG A 51 4.23 6.84 -6.22
CA ARG A 51 3.52 7.07 -7.48
C ARG A 51 2.43 6.04 -7.69
N LYS A 52 2.79 4.76 -7.58
CA LYS A 52 1.85 3.65 -7.78
C LYS A 52 0.74 3.65 -6.73
N LEU A 53 1.05 3.95 -5.48
CA LEU A 53 0.04 4.15 -4.44
C LEU A 53 -0.91 5.30 -4.82
N ARG A 54 -0.41 6.46 -5.23
CA ARG A 54 -1.29 7.57 -5.64
C ARG A 54 -2.26 7.15 -6.75
N GLU A 55 -1.76 6.44 -7.76
CA GLU A 55 -2.60 5.92 -8.85
C GLU A 55 -3.67 4.92 -8.38
N LEU A 56 -3.35 4.08 -7.39
CA LEU A 56 -4.32 3.13 -6.84
C LEU A 56 -5.40 3.83 -6.02
N PHE A 57 -5.03 4.83 -5.22
CA PHE A 57 -5.92 5.60 -4.37
C PHE A 57 -6.79 6.59 -5.15
N ASP A 58 -6.30 7.19 -6.23
CA ASP A 58 -7.09 8.08 -7.11
C ASP A 58 -8.24 7.35 -7.81
N LYS A 59 -8.08 6.04 -8.02
CA LYS A 59 -9.09 5.20 -8.67
C LYS A 59 -10.19 4.71 -7.69
N ILE A 60 -10.21 5.19 -6.43
CA ILE A 60 -11.13 4.79 -5.34
C ILE A 60 -12.00 5.98 -4.93
#